data_AF-E2A9D4-F1
#
_entry.id   AF-E2A9D4-F1
#
_cell.length_a   1.000
_cell.length_b   1.000
_cell.length_c   1.000
_cell.angle_alpha   90.00
_cell.angle_beta   90.00
_cell.angle_gamma   90.00
#
_symmetry.space_group_name_H-M   'P 1'
#
loop_
_entity.id
_entity.type
_entity.pdbx_description
1 polymer ?
#
loop_
_entity_poly.entity_id
_entity_poly.type
_entity_poly.pdbx_seq_one_letter_code
_entity_poly.pdbx_strand_id
1 'polypeptide(L)' 'DLTPLDFFLWAAIKEYVYSEPVNNIQELNDRITEAVATITPEMIQRSRQSLIQRAQLCIEVGGQFEHLL' A
#
# COMPACT_ATOMS: atom_id res chain seq x y z
N ASP A 1 -7.74 2.97 -9.45
CA ASP A 1 -6.91 2.70 -8.27
C ASP A 1 -6.43 3.99 -7.55
N LEU A 2 -7.29 4.60 -6.70
CA LEU A 2 -7.04 5.92 -6.06
C LEU A 2 -7.04 5.89 -4.53
N THR A 3 -6.98 4.71 -3.92
CA THR A 3 -7.06 4.59 -2.46
C THR A 3 -5.68 4.25 -1.89
N PRO A 4 -4.97 5.20 -1.24
CA PRO A 4 -3.65 4.96 -0.66
C PRO A 4 -3.58 3.77 0.31
N LEU A 5 -4.69 3.51 1.00
CA LEU A 5 -4.77 2.37 1.90
C LEU A 5 -4.73 1.03 1.16
N ASP A 6 -5.20 0.99 -0.08
CA ASP A 6 -5.24 -0.24 -0.89
C ASP A 6 -3.95 -0.43 -1.69
N PHE A 7 -3.56 0.59 -2.49
CA PHE A 7 -2.38 0.46 -3.36
C PHE A 7 -1.04 0.54 -2.63
N PHE A 8 -1.00 1.16 -1.45
CA PHE A 8 0.24 1.32 -0.68
C PHE A 8 0.19 0.57 0.65
N LEU A 9 -0.69 0.95 1.58
CA LEU A 9 -0.63 0.41 2.94
C LEU A 9 -0.89 -1.10 2.95
N TRP A 10 -1.97 -1.53 2.31
CA TRP A 10 -2.34 -2.94 2.24
C TRP A 10 -1.32 -3.77 1.47
N ALA A 11 -0.76 -3.23 0.38
CA ALA A 11 0.32 -3.88 -0.35
C ALA A 11 1.56 -4.10 0.53
N ALA A 12 2.02 -3.05 1.24
CA ALA A 12 3.17 -3.11 2.12
C ALA A 12 2.96 -4.06 3.32
N ILE A 13 1.79 -4.02 3.96
CA ILE A 13 1.46 -4.92 5.07
C ILE A 13 1.48 -6.38 4.59
N LYS A 14 0.85 -6.68 3.45
CA LYS A 14 0.86 -8.04 2.91
C LYS A 14 2.26 -8.53 2.58
N GLU A 15 3.07 -7.70 1.94
CA GLU A 15 4.45 -8.04 1.60
C GLU A 15 5.26 -8.40 2.85
N TYR A 16 5.13 -7.61 3.92
CA TYR A 16 5.81 -7.87 5.18
C TYR A 16 5.28 -9.14 5.86
N VAL A 17 3.96 -9.23 6.07
CA VAL A 17 3.32 -10.31 6.83
C VAL A 17 3.56 -11.67 6.18
N TYR A 18 3.45 -11.73 4.85
CA TYR A 18 3.56 -12.97 4.07
C TYR A 18 4.93 -13.17 3.43
N SER A 19 5.95 -12.42 3.84
CA SER A 19 7.34 -12.68 3.46
C SER A 19 7.80 -14.08 3.87
N GLU A 20 7.23 -14.60 4.96
CA GLU A 20 7.40 -15.96 5.46
C GLU A 20 6.03 -16.59 5.78
N PRO A 21 5.89 -17.92 5.76
CA PRO A 21 4.65 -18.58 6.19
C PRO A 21 4.24 -18.17 7.60
N VAL A 22 2.95 -17.90 7.79
CA VAL A 22 2.34 -17.59 9.09
C VAL A 22 1.57 -18.82 9.57
N ASN A 23 1.85 -19.29 10.78
CA ASN A 23 1.40 -20.59 11.26
C ASN A 23 0.20 -20.52 12.21
N ASN A 24 -0.09 -19.33 12.77
CA ASN A 24 -1.20 -19.13 13.68
C ASN A 24 -1.65 -17.66 13.73
N ILE A 25 -2.80 -17.41 14.37
CA ILE A 25 -3.44 -16.08 14.44
C ILE A 25 -2.63 -15.10 15.31
N GLN A 26 -1.94 -15.57 16.35
CA GLN A 26 -1.13 -14.69 17.20
C GLN A 26 0.05 -14.12 16.41
N GLU A 27 0.78 -14.99 15.72
CA GLU A 27 1.87 -14.60 14.82
C GLU A 27 1.38 -13.64 13.72
N LEU A 28 0.20 -13.88 13.16
CA LEU A 28 -0.41 -12.97 12.18
C LEU A 28 -0.62 -11.55 12.77
N ASN A 29 -1.20 -11.46 13.96
CA ASN A 29 -1.46 -10.18 14.63
C ASN A 29 -0.16 -9.45 15.00
N ASP A 30 0.84 -10.18 15.48
CA ASP A 30 2.13 -9.61 15.84
C ASP A 30 2.84 -9.04 14.60
N ARG A 31 2.88 -9.81 13.50
CA ARG A 31 3.47 -9.35 12.23
C ARG A 31 2.72 -8.17 11.60
N ILE A 32 1.39 -8.10 11.72
CA ILE A 32 0.63 -6.93 11.27
C ILE A 32 1.06 -5.69 12.06
N THR A 33 1.22 -5.83 13.37
CA THR A 33 1.65 -4.73 14.25
C THR A 33 3.07 -4.27 13.90
N GLU A 34 3.99 -5.23 13.70
CA GLU A 34 5.35 -4.96 13.25
C GLU A 34 5.38 -4.29 11.87
N ALA A 35 4.63 -4.79 10.90
CA ALA A 35 4.52 -4.22 9.56
C ALA A 35 4.07 -2.75 9.61
N VAL A 36 3.04 -2.44 10.40
CA VAL A 36 2.56 -1.06 10.58
C VAL A 36 3.64 -0.19 11.23
N ALA A 37 4.41 -0.72 12.19
CA ALA A 37 5.51 0.01 12.82
C ALA A 37 6.67 0.32 11.86
N THR A 38 6.81 -0.41 10.75
CA THR A 38 7.82 -0.11 9.71
C THR A 38 7.43 1.05 8.79
N ILE A 39 6.17 1.51 8.82
CA ILE A 39 5.69 2.58 7.94
C ILE A 39 6.23 3.93 8.40
N THR A 40 7.09 4.54 7.58
CA THR A 40 7.71 5.82 7.91
C THR A 40 6.92 7.03 7.38
N PRO A 41 7.12 8.23 7.94
CA PRO A 41 6.54 9.47 7.41
C PRO A 41 6.90 9.72 5.94
N GLU A 42 8.11 9.35 5.51
CA GLU A 42 8.57 9.49 4.13
C GLU A 42 7.77 8.59 3.19
N MET A 43 7.46 7.35 3.60
CA MET A 43 6.60 6.45 2.82
C MET A 43 5.19 7.01 2.66
N ILE A 44 4.63 7.60 3.72
CA ILE A 44 3.32 8.27 3.68
C ILE A 44 3.36 9.47 2.74
N GLN A 45 4.42 10.28 2.76
CA GLN A 45 4.59 11.41 1.84
C GLN A 45 4.66 10.95 0.38
N ARG A 46 5.42 9.89 0.07
CA ARG A 46 5.47 9.30 -1.27
C ARG A 46 4.12 8.77 -1.72
N SER A 47 3.37 8.11 -0.83
CA SER A 47 2.02 7.61 -1.12
C SER A 47 1.05 8.76 -1.47
N ARG A 48 1.14 9.90 -0.77
CA ARG A 48 0.38 11.12 -1.10
C ARG A 48 0.75 11.70 -2.46
N GLN A 49 2.03 11.73 -2.81
CA GLN A 49 2.48 12.19 -4.13
C GLN A 49 1.97 11.24 -5.24
N SER A 50 2.07 9.93 -5.02
CA SER A 50 1.54 8.93 -5.94
C SER A 50 0.02 9.07 -6.13
N LEU A 51 -0.74 9.38 -5.07
CA LEU A 51 -2.18 9.64 -5.19
C LEU A 51 -2.48 10.79 -6.16
N ILE A 52 -1.73 11.90 -6.06
CA ILE A 52 -1.91 13.05 -6.96
C ILE A 52 -1.63 12.66 -8.41
N GLN A 53 -0.53 11.95 -8.65
CA GLN A 53 -0.16 11.45 -9.98
C GLN A 53 -1.23 10.51 -10.55
N ARG A 54 -1.69 9.54 -9.75
CA ARG A 54 -2.75 8.59 -10.12
C ARG A 54 -4.07 9.32 -10.45
N ALA A 55 -4.43 10.33 -9.66
CA ALA A 55 -5.63 11.14 -9.91
C ALA A 55 -5.53 11.95 -11.21
N GLN A 56 -4.35 12.50 -11.51
CA GLN A 56 -4.10 13.20 -12.78
C GLN A 56 -4.25 12.26 -13.97
N LEU A 57 -3.60 11.09 -13.93
CA LEU A 57 -3.73 10.07 -14.97
C LEU A 57 -5.19 9.65 -15.16
N CYS A 58 -5.93 9.43 -14.07
CA CYS A 58 -7.36 9.10 -14.11
C CYS A 58 -8.19 10.13 -14.88
N ILE A 59 -7.89 11.42 -14.69
CA ILE A 59 -8.58 12.52 -15.40
C ILE A 59 -8.19 12.51 -16.87
N GLU A 60 -6.90 12.37 -17.19
CA GLU A 60 -6.38 12.42 -18.55
C GLU A 60 -6.93 11.29 -19.44
N VAL A 61 -7.07 10.09 -18.90
CA VAL A 61 -7.53 8.91 -19.66
C VAL A 61 -9.00 8.57 -19.45
N GLY A 62 -9.71 9.36 -18.64
CA GLY A 62 -11.16 9.23 -18.43
C GLY A 62 -11.59 7.98 -17.67
N GLY A 63 -10.73 7.42 -16.81
CA GLY A 63 -11.07 6.20 -16.07
C GLY A 63 -9.87 5.35 -15.71
N GLN A 64 -9.73 4.18 -16.33
CA GLN A 64 -8.69 3.20 -16.00
C GLN A 64 -7.30 3.67 -16.47
N PHE A 65 -6.36 3.76 -15.54
CA PHE A 65 -5.00 4.27 -15.76
C PHE A 65 -3.91 3.31 -15.29
N GLU A 66 -4.29 2.16 -14.71
CA GLU A 66 -3.37 1.23 -14.05
C GLU A 66 -2.30 0.67 -15.00
N HIS A 67 -2.58 0.61 -16.30
CA HIS A 67 -1.63 0.19 -17.34
C HIS A 67 -0.53 1.22 -17.66
N LEU A 68 -0.60 2.42 -17.06
CA LEU A 68 0.34 3.53 -17.24
C LEU A 68 1.23 3.76 -16.01
N LEU A 69 1.06 2.95 -14.95
CA LEU A 69 1.79 3.05 -13.69
C LEU A 69 3.04 2.16 -13.66
#